data_AF-A0A1H3T763-F1
#
_entry.id   AF-A0A1H3T763-F1
#
_cell.length_a   1.000
_cell.length_b   1.000
_cell.length_c   1.000
_cell.angle_alpha   90.00
_cell.angle_beta   90.00
_cell.angle_gamma   90.00
#
_symmetry.space_group_name_H-M   'P 1'
#
loop_
_entity.id
_entity.type
_entity.pdbx_description
1 polymer ?
#
loop_
_entity_poly.entity_id
_entity_poly.type
_entity_poly.pdbx_seq_one_letter_code
_entity_poly.pdbx_strand_id
1 'polypeptide(L)'
;MKYALTGLGLLLLFVTGCNNDLDTPEVRGLHSDSNAQVSRDQRDWAESLFGPGPANYGTVDDTEAVDNIGEQNTTGQSFRSPSAPHPNIGEDQDTMERIVHDIPGVSPGMIILVGGQAWVNIMFEENVTDSEQENQVREIERRLIEANPRYSYQVIVNEYR
;
A
#
# COMPACT_ATOMS: atom_id res chain seq x y z
N MET A 1 46.41 46.84 -10.17
CA MET A 1 46.00 45.79 -9.22
C MET A 1 44.53 45.88 -8.76
N LYS A 2 43.64 46.66 -9.41
CA LYS A 2 42.21 46.74 -9.03
C LYS A 2 41.34 45.73 -9.79
N TYR A 3 41.74 45.37 -11.02
CA TYR A 3 40.98 44.45 -11.89
C TYR A 3 41.28 42.97 -11.65
N ALA A 4 42.34 42.64 -10.90
CA ALA A 4 42.68 41.25 -10.57
C ALA A 4 41.76 40.66 -9.48
N LEU A 5 41.29 41.50 -8.55
CA LEU A 5 40.39 41.08 -7.46
C LEU A 5 38.94 40.91 -7.93
N THR A 6 38.48 41.75 -8.87
CA THR A 6 37.13 41.63 -9.45
C THR A 6 36.98 40.42 -10.38
N GLY A 7 38.06 40.00 -11.06
CA GLY A 7 38.05 38.78 -11.88
C GLY A 7 37.96 37.49 -11.05
N LEU A 8 38.62 37.46 -9.89
CA LEU A 8 38.61 36.30 -8.99
C LEU A 8 37.23 36.08 -8.33
N GLY A 9 36.53 37.16 -7.98
CA GLY A 9 35.19 37.08 -7.38
C GLY A 9 34.12 36.56 -8.33
N LEU A 10 34.23 36.89 -9.63
CA LEU A 10 33.26 36.45 -10.64
C LEU A 10 33.49 34.98 -11.05
N LEU A 11 34.72 34.47 -10.92
CA LEU A 11 35.06 33.09 -11.24
C LEU A 11 34.54 32.09 -10.19
N LEU A 12 34.43 32.51 -8.92
CA LEU A 12 33.90 31.68 -7.82
C LEU A 12 32.40 31.40 -7.92
N LEU A 13 31.62 32.24 -8.61
CA LEU A 13 30.18 32.08 -8.79
C LEU A 13 29.79 31.02 -9.84
N PHE A 14 30.73 30.62 -10.71
CA PHE A 14 30.47 29.60 -11.75
C PHE A 14 30.81 28.16 -11.34
N VAL A 15 31.44 27.96 -10.17
CA VAL A 15 31.89 26.61 -9.73
C VAL A 15 30.87 25.90 -8.83
N THR A 16 29.83 26.61 -8.35
CA THR A 16 28.78 25.99 -7.50
C THR A 16 27.59 25.43 -8.30
N GLY A 17 27.68 25.35 -9.64
CA GLY A 17 26.55 25.08 -10.52
C GLY A 17 26.42 23.65 -11.07
N CYS A 18 27.38 22.75 -10.86
CA CYS A 18 27.33 21.38 -11.41
C CYS A 18 27.81 20.33 -10.39
N ASN A 19 27.10 20.21 -9.27
CA ASN A 19 27.12 18.94 -8.52
C ASN A 19 26.02 18.05 -9.11
N ASN A 20 26.37 17.29 -10.16
CA ASN A 20 25.51 16.24 -10.73
C ASN A 20 25.57 14.92 -9.93
N ASP A 21 26.04 14.97 -8.69
CA ASP A 21 26.16 13.82 -7.79
C ASP A 21 25.60 14.22 -6.40
N LEU A 22 24.37 14.75 -6.41
CA LEU A 22 23.53 14.53 -5.26
C LEU A 22 23.08 13.07 -5.37
N ASP A 23 23.63 12.22 -4.49
CA ASP A 23 22.94 11.02 -4.03
C ASP A 23 21.61 11.48 -3.41
N THR A 24 20.62 11.71 -4.27
CA THR A 24 19.22 11.75 -3.86
C THR A 24 18.95 10.38 -3.25
N PRO A 25 18.44 10.28 -2.01
CA PRO A 25 18.07 8.99 -1.46
C PRO A 25 17.12 8.31 -2.44
N GLU A 26 17.54 7.19 -3.02
CA GLU A 26 16.71 6.39 -3.90
C GLU A 26 15.48 5.94 -3.10
N VAL A 27 14.38 6.67 -3.24
CA VAL A 27 13.05 6.12 -2.97
C VAL A 27 12.79 5.17 -4.12
N ARG A 28 13.33 3.95 -3.99
CA ARG A 28 13.10 2.83 -4.88
C ARG A 28 11.67 2.34 -4.70
N GLY A 29 10.73 3.14 -5.19
CA GLY A 29 9.32 2.83 -5.34
C GLY A 29 9.00 2.59 -6.81
N LEU A 30 8.67 1.34 -7.12
CA LEU A 30 7.78 0.90 -8.21
C LEU A 30 8.10 1.37 -9.64
N HIS A 31 8.80 0.50 -10.40
CA HIS A 31 8.22 -0.33 -11.47
C HIS A 31 9.33 -0.84 -12.41
N SER A 32 9.45 -2.15 -12.53
CA SER A 32 9.97 -2.79 -13.74
C SER A 32 8.95 -3.84 -14.15
N ASP A 33 8.45 -3.66 -15.38
CA ASP A 33 7.71 -4.59 -16.24
C ASP A 33 6.24 -4.87 -15.82
N SER A 34 5.21 -4.75 -16.66
CA SER A 34 5.12 -4.51 -18.11
C SER A 34 3.67 -4.17 -18.51
N ASN A 35 3.53 -3.31 -19.52
CA ASN A 35 2.36 -3.13 -20.41
C ASN A 35 0.97 -2.81 -19.80
N ALA A 36 0.71 -1.52 -19.58
CA ALA A 36 -0.54 -0.90 -20.04
C ALA A 36 -0.36 0.63 -20.18
N GLN A 37 -0.51 1.07 -21.41
CA GLN A 37 -0.29 2.41 -21.93
C GLN A 37 -1.52 3.28 -21.68
N VAL A 38 -1.48 4.21 -20.71
CA VAL A 38 -2.31 5.42 -20.74
C VAL A 38 -1.45 6.61 -20.34
N SER A 39 -1.04 7.36 -21.36
CA SER A 39 -0.39 8.66 -21.24
C SER A 39 -1.30 9.65 -20.51
N ARG A 40 -0.85 10.18 -19.36
CA ARG A 40 -0.98 11.59 -18.92
C ARG A 40 -0.32 11.80 -17.55
N ASP A 41 0.92 11.34 -17.39
CA ASP A 41 1.74 11.66 -16.23
C ASP A 41 2.63 12.86 -16.57
N GLN A 42 2.01 14.02 -16.83
CA GLN A 42 2.74 15.28 -16.82
C GLN A 42 2.78 15.72 -15.35
N ARG A 43 3.69 15.11 -14.57
CA ARG A 43 3.88 15.42 -13.16
C ARG A 43 4.16 16.91 -13.01
N ASP A 44 3.17 17.65 -12.53
CA ASP A 44 3.28 19.08 -12.35
C ASP A 44 4.03 19.35 -11.04
N TRP A 45 5.36 19.44 -11.17
CA TRP A 45 6.25 19.78 -10.07
C TRP A 45 5.95 21.17 -9.50
N ALA A 46 5.39 22.08 -10.30
CA ALA A 46 5.03 23.40 -9.80
C ALA A 46 3.81 23.31 -8.87
N GLU A 47 2.82 22.50 -9.22
CA GLU A 47 1.67 22.23 -8.35
C GLU A 47 2.07 21.46 -7.08
N SER A 48 3.01 20.51 -7.20
CA SER A 48 3.52 19.75 -6.06
C SER A 48 4.36 20.61 -5.08
N LEU A 49 5.09 21.61 -5.58
CA LEU A 49 5.98 22.45 -4.76
C LEU A 49 5.31 23.74 -4.26
N PHE A 50 4.36 24.30 -5.01
CA PHE A 50 3.74 25.59 -4.69
C PHE A 50 2.25 25.50 -4.38
N GLY A 51 1.65 24.31 -4.52
CA GLY A 51 0.22 24.09 -4.37
C GLY A 51 -0.60 24.76 -5.48
N PRO A 52 -1.90 24.43 -5.58
CA PRO A 52 -2.79 25.20 -6.41
C PRO A 52 -2.82 26.63 -5.87
N GLY A 53 -2.50 27.60 -6.71
CA GLY A 53 -2.47 29.01 -6.31
C GLY A 53 -3.78 29.47 -5.66
N PRO A 54 -3.83 30.67 -5.05
CA PRO A 54 -4.95 31.12 -4.21
C PRO A 54 -6.32 31.16 -4.91
N ALA A 55 -6.36 31.10 -6.24
CA ALA A 55 -7.60 31.05 -7.03
C ALA A 55 -8.15 29.61 -7.26
N ASN A 56 -7.35 28.57 -7.04
CA ASN A 56 -7.69 27.16 -7.33
C ASN A 56 -7.78 26.28 -6.07
N TYR A 57 -7.88 26.87 -4.89
CA TYR A 57 -8.01 26.12 -3.63
C TYR A 57 -9.29 25.27 -3.52
N GLY A 58 -10.31 25.55 -4.34
CA GLY A 58 -11.60 24.85 -4.33
C GLY A 58 -11.68 23.58 -5.19
N THR A 59 -10.64 23.25 -5.96
CA THR A 59 -10.63 22.10 -6.89
C THR A 59 -9.82 20.91 -6.39
N VAL A 60 -9.33 20.94 -5.15
CA VAL A 60 -8.58 19.81 -4.53
C VAL A 60 -9.52 18.79 -3.88
N ASP A 61 -10.83 18.87 -4.13
CA ASP A 61 -11.84 18.01 -3.49
C ASP A 61 -12.18 16.74 -4.29
N ASP A 62 -11.30 16.34 -5.21
CA ASP A 62 -11.31 14.99 -5.77
C ASP A 62 -10.24 14.18 -5.03
N THR A 63 -10.57 13.73 -3.83
CA THR A 63 -9.84 12.61 -3.21
C THR A 63 -9.96 11.43 -4.15
N GLU A 64 -8.88 11.15 -4.90
CA GLU A 64 -8.69 9.88 -5.59
C GLU A 64 -9.02 8.76 -4.59
N ALA A 65 -9.82 7.79 -5.03
CA ALA A 65 -10.13 6.62 -4.23
C ALA A 65 -8.82 6.02 -3.73
N VAL A 66 -8.65 6.02 -2.40
CA VAL A 66 -7.41 5.59 -1.74
C VAL A 66 -7.03 4.20 -2.26
N ASP A 67 -5.87 4.10 -2.89
CA ASP A 67 -5.31 2.82 -3.31
C ASP A 67 -4.88 2.06 -2.05
N ASN A 68 -5.76 1.16 -1.59
CA ASN A 68 -5.58 0.35 -0.39
C ASN A 68 -4.36 -0.58 -0.46
N ILE A 69 -3.73 -0.74 -1.64
CA ILE A 69 -2.56 -1.60 -1.83
C ILE A 69 -1.33 -1.01 -1.09
N GLY A 70 -1.24 0.32 -0.97
CA GLY A 70 -0.12 1.01 -0.29
C GLY A 70 -0.30 1.23 1.21
N GLU A 71 -1.53 1.13 1.72
CA GLU A 71 -1.88 1.38 3.12
C GLU A 71 -1.91 0.10 3.95
N GLN A 72 -0.84 -0.70 3.88
CA GLN A 72 -0.62 -1.71 4.91
C GLN A 72 -0.46 -0.99 6.25
N ASN A 73 -1.10 -1.51 7.31
CA ASN A 73 -1.05 -0.92 8.66
C ASN A 73 0.39 -0.80 9.23
N THR A 74 1.40 -1.29 8.52
CA THR A 74 2.83 -1.29 8.85
C THR A 74 3.72 -0.34 8.05
N THR A 75 3.19 0.47 7.13
CA THR A 75 4.05 1.41 6.36
C THR A 75 4.47 2.62 7.20
N GLY A 76 5.54 2.44 7.99
CA GLY A 76 6.53 3.45 8.38
C GLY A 76 6.05 4.81 8.93
N GLN A 77 6.98 5.76 9.05
CA GLN A 77 6.71 7.14 9.51
C GLN A 77 6.00 8.01 8.45
N SER A 78 5.36 7.41 7.47
CA SER A 78 4.60 8.13 6.44
C SER A 78 3.42 8.86 7.09
N PHE A 79 3.25 10.13 6.71
CA PHE A 79 2.10 10.92 7.13
C PHE A 79 0.80 10.25 6.69
N ARG A 80 -0.07 9.94 7.65
CA ARG A 80 -1.43 9.43 7.41
C ARG A 80 -2.40 10.60 7.50
N SER A 81 -3.34 10.70 6.55
CA SER A 81 -4.36 11.73 6.57
C SER A 81 -5.30 11.51 7.77
N PRO A 82 -5.42 12.44 8.73
CA PRO A 82 -6.28 12.24 9.89
C PRO A 82 -7.78 12.21 9.55
N SER A 83 -8.15 12.67 8.36
CA SER A 83 -9.54 12.90 7.94
C SER A 83 -10.06 11.86 6.95
N ALA A 84 -9.20 11.02 6.38
CA ALA A 84 -9.65 9.98 5.47
C ALA A 84 -10.11 8.73 6.27
N PRO A 85 -11.23 8.09 5.88
CA PRO A 85 -11.60 6.81 6.45
C PRO A 85 -10.57 5.76 6.01
N HIS A 86 -9.88 5.16 6.98
CA HIS A 86 -8.88 4.12 6.73
C HIS A 86 -9.39 2.76 7.23
N PRO A 87 -9.25 1.68 6.44
CA PRO A 87 -9.61 0.33 6.88
C PRO A 87 -8.80 -0.06 8.11
N ASN A 88 -9.49 -0.29 9.22
CA ASN A 88 -8.83 -0.67 10.47
C ASN A 88 -8.66 -2.19 10.59
N ILE A 89 -7.73 -2.64 11.43
CA ILE A 89 -7.42 -4.06 11.62
C ILE A 89 -8.66 -4.85 12.09
N GLY A 90 -9.54 -4.23 12.89
CA GLY A 90 -10.76 -4.86 13.37
C GLY A 90 -11.77 -5.11 12.24
N GLU A 91 -11.98 -4.11 11.37
CA GLU A 91 -12.84 -4.25 10.19
C GLU A 91 -12.35 -5.34 9.24
N ASP A 92 -11.03 -5.54 9.14
CA ASP A 92 -10.49 -6.66 8.39
C ASP A 92 -10.80 -7.99 9.06
N GLN A 93 -10.60 -8.09 10.37
CA GLN A 93 -10.90 -9.31 11.12
C GLN A 93 -12.37 -9.68 10.98
N ASP A 94 -13.27 -8.71 11.13
CA ASP A 94 -14.72 -8.88 10.96
C ASP A 94 -15.05 -9.32 9.52
N THR A 95 -14.36 -8.76 8.52
CA THR A 95 -14.54 -9.13 7.12
C THR A 95 -14.06 -10.56 6.85
N MET A 96 -12.90 -10.94 7.36
CA MET A 96 -12.35 -12.29 7.22
C MET A 96 -13.23 -13.32 7.94
N GLU A 97 -13.68 -13.02 9.15
CA GLU A 97 -14.59 -13.89 9.91
C GLU A 97 -15.89 -14.13 9.15
N ARG A 98 -16.50 -13.07 8.63
CA ARG A 98 -17.72 -13.15 7.82
C ARG A 98 -17.53 -14.00 6.56
N ILE A 99 -16.42 -13.83 5.85
CA ILE A 99 -16.12 -14.63 4.64
C ILE A 99 -16.06 -16.12 4.97
N VAL A 100 -15.44 -16.49 6.09
CA VAL A 100 -15.37 -17.88 6.53
C VAL A 100 -16.75 -18.39 6.96
N HIS A 101 -17.49 -17.58 7.73
CA HIS A 101 -18.84 -17.92 8.18
C HIS A 101 -19.85 -18.10 7.04
N ASP A 102 -19.67 -17.41 5.91
CA ASP A 102 -20.53 -17.54 4.73
C ASP A 102 -20.33 -18.88 3.99
N ILE A 103 -19.37 -19.71 4.39
CA ILE A 103 -19.10 -21.01 3.78
C ILE A 103 -19.79 -22.10 4.60
N PRO A 104 -20.73 -22.86 4.00
CA PRO A 104 -21.47 -23.89 4.72
C PRO A 104 -20.55 -24.98 5.31
N GLY A 105 -20.81 -25.35 6.56
CA GLY A 105 -20.08 -26.41 7.26
C GLY A 105 -18.67 -26.00 7.72
N VAL A 106 -18.34 -24.71 7.66
CA VAL A 106 -17.07 -24.17 8.14
C VAL A 106 -17.33 -23.16 9.26
N SER A 107 -16.71 -23.38 10.41
CA SER A 107 -16.76 -22.44 11.53
C SER A 107 -15.46 -21.61 11.58
N PRO A 108 -15.55 -20.28 11.74
CA PRO A 108 -14.38 -19.44 11.93
C PRO A 108 -13.76 -19.68 13.31
N GLY A 109 -12.44 -19.70 13.34
CA GLY A 109 -11.63 -19.72 14.57
C GLY A 109 -10.88 -18.40 14.76
N MET A 110 -9.71 -18.49 15.39
CA MET A 110 -8.86 -17.34 15.66
C MET A 110 -8.22 -16.78 14.36
N ILE A 111 -8.28 -15.46 14.21
CA ILE A 111 -7.63 -14.72 13.11
C ILE A 111 -6.47 -13.91 13.69
N ILE A 112 -5.25 -14.18 13.21
CA ILE A 112 -4.02 -13.50 13.65
C ILE A 112 -3.48 -12.68 12.49
N LEU A 113 -3.31 -11.37 12.71
CA LEU A 113 -2.75 -10.45 11.73
C LEU A 113 -1.40 -9.93 12.24
N VAL A 114 -0.33 -10.16 11.49
CA VAL A 114 1.01 -9.62 11.79
C VAL A 114 1.62 -9.03 10.53
N GLY A 115 1.69 -7.71 10.48
CA GLY A 115 2.13 -6.99 9.28
C GLY A 115 1.26 -7.32 8.08
N GLY A 116 1.87 -7.76 6.98
CA GLY A 116 1.18 -8.21 5.78
C GLY A 116 0.82 -9.71 5.76
N GLN A 117 0.88 -10.42 6.89
CA GLN A 117 0.53 -11.85 6.98
C GLN A 117 -0.75 -12.04 7.80
N ALA A 118 -1.62 -12.93 7.34
CA ALA A 118 -2.88 -13.28 7.99
C ALA A 118 -3.02 -14.79 8.15
N TRP A 119 -3.09 -15.27 9.40
CA TRP A 119 -3.39 -16.66 9.71
C TRP A 119 -4.86 -16.78 10.11
N VAL A 120 -5.62 -17.52 9.31
CA VAL A 120 -7.05 -17.72 9.51
C VAL A 120 -7.29 -19.16 9.92
N ASN A 121 -7.64 -19.36 11.19
CA ASN A 121 -7.97 -20.67 11.70
C ASN A 121 -9.42 -21.01 11.36
N ILE A 122 -9.68 -22.21 10.86
CA ILE A 122 -11.02 -22.70 10.54
C ILE A 122 -11.25 -24.09 11.12
N MET A 123 -12.52 -24.48 11.23
CA MET A 123 -12.93 -25.81 11.66
C MET A 123 -14.05 -26.31 10.75
N PHE A 124 -14.03 -27.58 10.37
CA PHE A 124 -15.15 -28.20 9.64
C PHE A 124 -16.13 -28.81 10.63
N GLU A 125 -17.43 -28.58 10.42
CA GLU A 125 -18.50 -29.13 11.26
C GLU A 125 -18.66 -30.64 11.09
N GLU A 126 -18.30 -31.16 9.92
CA GLU A 126 -18.34 -32.57 9.57
C GLU A 126 -16.95 -33.08 9.17
N ASN A 127 -16.75 -34.39 9.26
CA ASN A 127 -15.53 -35.03 8.76
C ASN A 127 -15.55 -35.02 7.23
N VAL A 128 -14.88 -34.04 6.64
CA VAL A 128 -14.67 -33.92 5.20
C VAL A 128 -13.47 -34.77 4.75
N THR A 129 -13.44 -35.16 3.48
CA THR A 129 -12.26 -35.82 2.90
C THR A 129 -11.13 -34.83 2.68
N ASP A 130 -9.88 -35.30 2.64
CA ASP A 130 -8.69 -34.46 2.39
C ASP A 130 -8.85 -33.59 1.12
N SER A 131 -9.42 -34.17 0.06
CA SER A 131 -9.67 -33.47 -1.21
C SER A 131 -10.71 -32.36 -1.07
N GLU A 132 -11.80 -32.60 -0.34
CA GLU A 132 -12.84 -31.60 -0.08
C GLU A 132 -12.30 -30.47 0.79
N GLN A 133 -11.54 -30.83 1.83
CA GLN A 133 -10.84 -29.88 2.70
C GLN A 133 -9.90 -28.97 1.88
N GLU A 134 -9.05 -29.53 1.03
CA GLU A 134 -8.14 -28.73 0.19
C GLU A 134 -8.89 -27.81 -0.79
N ASN A 135 -10.03 -28.24 -1.32
CA ASN A 135 -10.85 -27.42 -2.20
C ASN A 135 -11.50 -26.27 -1.43
N GLN A 136 -12.02 -26.53 -0.23
CA GLN A 136 -12.63 -25.50 0.61
C GLN A 136 -11.59 -24.50 1.12
N VAL A 137 -10.41 -24.97 1.54
CA VAL A 137 -9.30 -24.10 1.95
C VAL A 137 -8.88 -23.17 0.81
N ARG A 138 -8.70 -23.71 -0.41
CA ARG A 138 -8.36 -22.88 -1.59
C ARG A 138 -9.44 -21.85 -1.92
N GLU A 139 -10.71 -22.23 -1.77
CA GLU A 139 -11.83 -21.31 -2.00
C GLU A 139 -11.86 -20.19 -0.94
N ILE A 140 -11.60 -20.52 0.33
CA ILE A 140 -11.47 -19.54 1.42
C ILE A 140 -10.34 -18.57 1.12
N GLU A 141 -9.14 -19.08 0.81
CA GLU A 141 -7.98 -18.25 0.47
C GLU A 141 -8.26 -17.31 -0.69
N ARG A 142 -8.89 -17.82 -1.76
CA ARG A 142 -9.28 -17.01 -2.92
C ARG A 142 -10.20 -15.86 -2.53
N ARG A 143 -11.26 -16.14 -1.75
CA ARG A 143 -12.21 -15.09 -1.31
C ARG A 143 -11.56 -14.06 -0.39
N LEU A 144 -10.67 -14.49 0.50
CA LEU A 144 -9.92 -13.60 1.39
C LEU A 144 -9.01 -12.66 0.60
N ILE A 145 -8.28 -13.17 -0.40
CA ILE A 145 -7.43 -12.38 -1.29
C ILE A 145 -8.26 -11.38 -2.10
N GLU A 146 -9.41 -11.80 -2.63
CA GLU A 146 -10.31 -10.93 -3.39
C GLU A 146 -10.89 -9.80 -2.55
N ALA A 147 -11.27 -10.09 -1.30
CA ALA A 147 -11.85 -9.10 -0.40
C ALA A 147 -10.79 -8.12 0.13
N ASN A 148 -9.57 -8.61 0.39
CA ASN A 148 -8.54 -7.81 1.02
C ASN A 148 -7.13 -8.26 0.55
N PRO A 149 -6.66 -7.74 -0.60
CA PRO A 149 -5.44 -8.21 -1.25
C PRO A 149 -4.15 -7.79 -0.54
N ARG A 150 -4.24 -7.01 0.54
CA ARG A 150 -3.06 -6.48 1.25
C ARG A 150 -2.35 -7.51 2.15
N TYR A 151 -2.99 -8.64 2.40
CA TYR A 151 -2.46 -9.71 3.24
C TYR A 151 -2.11 -10.95 2.42
N SER A 152 -1.03 -11.61 2.83
CA SER A 152 -0.71 -12.98 2.47
C SER A 152 -1.44 -13.90 3.45
N TYR A 153 -2.36 -14.70 2.93
CA TYR A 153 -3.21 -15.58 3.73
C TYR A 153 -2.61 -16.97 3.89
N GLN A 154 -2.78 -17.51 5.09
CA GLN A 154 -2.57 -18.93 5.38
C GLN A 154 -3.78 -19.44 6.17
N VAL A 155 -4.53 -20.34 5.56
CA VAL A 155 -5.68 -20.98 6.22
C VAL A 155 -5.21 -22.23 6.97
N ILE A 156 -5.49 -22.28 8.27
CA ILE A 156 -5.09 -23.39 9.15
C ILE A 156 -6.35 -24.13 9.57
N VAL A 157 -6.41 -25.42 9.26
CA VAL A 157 -7.52 -26.28 9.67
C VAL A 157 -7.23 -26.85 11.05
N ASN A 158 -8.12 -26.59 12.00
CA ASN A 158 -8.08 -27.15 13.34
C ASN A 158 -9.08 -28.30 13.48
N GLU A 159 -8.69 -29.32 14.24
CA GLU A 159 -9.53 -30.46 14.56
C GLU A 159 -10.29 -30.22 15.88
N TYR A 160 -11.58 -30.58 15.93
CA TYR A 160 -12.31 -30.70 17.19
C TYR A 160 -11.65 -31.81 18.03
N ARG A 161 -11.02 -31.45 19.13
CA ARG A 161 -10.57 -32.40 20.16
C ARG A 161 -11.62 -32.60 21.23
#